data_AF-A0AAV4X159-F1
#
_entry.id   AF-A0AAV4X159-F1
#
_cell.length_a   1.000
_cell.length_b   1.000
_cell.length_c   1.000
_cell.angle_alpha   90.00
_cell.angle_beta   90.00
_cell.angle_gamma   90.00
#
_symmetry.space_group_name_H-M   'P 1'
#
loop_
_entity.id
_entity.type
_entity.pdbx_description
1 polymer ?
#
loop_
_entity_poly.entity_id
_entity_poly.type
_entity_poly.pdbx_seq_one_letter_code
_entity_poly.pdbx_strand_id
1 'polypeptide(L)'
;MVKLISKSIWPDKKLAAPTPERELNTKMRTRILAKMLLFSAIPDELKHIIGYETSFKGAMLIFNMFQYPSLNRRLLLVLFESFLKTLFPNNKKYQNS
;
A
#
# COMPACT_ATOMS: atom_id res chain seq x y z
N MET A 1 -13.56 10.01 -5.85
CA MET A 1 -12.49 8.97 -5.93
C MET A 1 -12.49 8.24 -7.28
N VAL A 2 -13.59 7.60 -7.69
CA VAL A 2 -13.68 6.82 -8.94
C VAL A 2 -13.33 7.63 -10.20
N LYS A 3 -13.79 8.89 -10.31
CA LYS A 3 -13.47 9.78 -11.44
C LYS A 3 -11.97 10.10 -11.57
N LEU A 4 -11.23 10.18 -10.46
CA LEU A 4 -9.78 10.43 -10.45
C LEU A 4 -9.00 9.17 -10.87
N ILE A 5 -9.40 8.02 -10.35
CA ILE A 5 -8.81 6.72 -10.72
C ILE A 5 -9.03 6.44 -12.21
N SER A 6 -10.25 6.67 -12.70
CA SER A 6 -10.60 6.49 -14.11
C SER A 6 -9.76 7.38 -15.02
N LYS A 7 -9.61 8.68 -14.68
CA LYS A 7 -8.75 9.59 -15.47
C LYS A 7 -7.27 9.22 -15.43
N SER A 8 -6.80 8.65 -14.31
CA SER A 8 -5.39 8.26 -14.16
C SER A 8 -5.04 6.97 -14.88
N ILE A 9 -5.95 5.98 -14.90
CA ILE A 9 -5.69 4.67 -15.54
C ILE A 9 -6.09 4.69 -17.02
N TRP A 10 -7.18 5.38 -17.36
CA TRP A 10 -7.70 5.52 -18.72
C TRP A 10 -7.91 7.00 -19.11
N PRO A 11 -6.84 7.80 -19.26
CA PRO A 11 -6.94 9.09 -19.91
C PRO A 11 -7.50 8.89 -21.33
N ASP A 12 -8.58 9.62 -21.67
CA ASP A 12 -9.25 9.55 -22.98
C ASP A 12 -9.69 8.14 -23.41
N LYS A 13 -10.09 7.29 -22.45
CA LYS A 13 -10.50 5.89 -22.66
C LYS A 13 -9.40 4.99 -23.25
N LYS A 14 -8.14 5.45 -23.28
CA LYS A 14 -6.98 4.64 -23.64
C LYS A 14 -6.15 4.35 -22.41
N LEU A 15 -5.53 3.17 -22.34
CA LEU A 15 -4.67 2.82 -21.21
C LEU A 15 -3.54 3.85 -21.12
N ALA A 16 -3.31 4.39 -19.92
CA ALA A 16 -2.23 5.34 -19.70
C ALA A 16 -0.89 4.74 -20.14
N ALA A 17 -0.07 5.55 -20.84
CA ALA A 17 1.28 5.16 -21.19
C ALA A 17 2.10 4.83 -19.91
N PRO A 18 3.13 3.97 -20.02
CA PRO A 18 4.02 3.72 -18.89
C PRO A 18 4.54 5.04 -18.32
N THR A 19 4.39 5.22 -17.01
CA THR A 19 4.88 6.42 -16.34
C THR A 19 6.41 6.45 -16.46
N PRO A 20 7.02 7.60 -16.81
CA PRO A 20 8.48 7.71 -16.83
C PRO A 20 9.06 7.36 -15.46
N GLU A 21 10.29 6.85 -15.47
CA GLU A 21 10.98 6.55 -14.23
C GLU A 21 11.14 7.82 -13.39
N ARG A 22 10.74 7.75 -12.12
CA ARG A 22 10.87 8.89 -11.20
C ARG A 22 12.35 9.24 -11.00
N GLU A 23 12.65 10.53 -10.99
CA GLU A 23 13.97 11.07 -10.68
C GLU A 23 14.50 10.52 -9.34
N LEU A 24 15.79 10.18 -9.31
CA LEU A 24 16.44 9.59 -8.15
C LEU A 24 16.33 10.47 -6.89
N ASN A 25 16.55 11.79 -7.01
CA ASN A 25 16.45 12.73 -5.90
C ASN A 25 15.03 12.74 -5.30
N THR A 26 14.02 12.78 -6.16
CA THR A 26 12.61 12.67 -5.75
C THR A 26 12.35 11.35 -5.01
N LYS A 27 12.84 10.22 -5.53
CA LYS A 27 12.73 8.91 -4.84
C LYS A 27 13.37 8.94 -3.45
N MET A 28 14.57 9.51 -3.32
CA MET A 28 15.28 9.58 -2.03
C MET A 28 14.52 10.44 -1.01
N ARG A 29 14.04 11.63 -1.41
CA ARG A 29 13.27 12.52 -0.54
C ARG A 29 11.99 11.84 -0.05
N THR A 30 11.22 11.24 -0.97
CA THR A 30 10.01 10.50 -0.60
C THR A 30 10.32 9.33 0.33
N ARG A 31 11.44 8.62 0.13
CA ARG A 31 11.86 7.52 1.00
C ARG A 31 12.12 7.98 2.44
N ILE A 32 12.79 9.12 2.62
CA ILE A 32 13.07 9.68 3.94
C ILE A 32 11.76 10.06 4.63
N LEU A 33 10.89 10.80 3.92
CA LEU A 33 9.58 11.21 4.45
C LEU A 33 8.72 10.01 4.85
N ALA A 34 8.65 8.99 4.00
CA ALA A 34 7.86 7.79 4.28
C ALA A 34 8.39 7.02 5.51
N LYS A 35 9.71 6.93 5.69
CA LYS A 35 10.31 6.32 6.88
C LYS A 35 9.95 7.09 8.15
N MET A 36 10.03 8.42 8.11
CA MET A 36 9.65 9.28 9.24
C MET A 36 8.18 9.13 9.59
N LEU A 37 7.30 9.18 8.58
CA LEU A 37 5.85 9.03 8.75
C LEU A 37 5.48 7.65 9.30
N LEU A 38 6.13 6.59 8.83
CA LEU A 38 5.89 5.24 9.32
C LEU A 38 6.31 5.10 10.79
N PHE A 39 7.46 5.66 11.16
CA PHE A 39 7.91 5.64 12.54
C PHE A 39 7.02 6.49 13.46
N SER A 40 6.56 7.67 12.99
CA SER A 40 5.63 8.50 13.75
C SER A 40 4.25 7.87 13.92
N ALA A 41 3.85 6.96 13.01
CA ALA A 41 2.60 6.22 13.12
C ALA A 41 2.62 5.13 14.20
N ILE A 42 3.78 4.80 14.76
CA ILE A 42 3.88 3.87 15.90
C ILE A 42 3.40 4.61 17.17
N PRO A 43 2.48 4.05 17.97
CA PRO A 43 2.04 4.63 19.23
C PRO A 43 3.20 4.83 20.21
N ASP A 44 3.18 5.92 20.96
CA ASP A 44 4.27 6.25 21.89
C ASP A 44 4.31 5.29 23.08
N GLU A 45 3.17 4.76 23.51
CA GLU A 45 3.09 3.69 24.52
C GLU A 45 3.81 2.44 24.03
N LEU A 46 3.66 2.11 22.76
CA LEU A 46 4.32 0.96 22.16
C LEU A 46 5.84 1.18 22.07
N LYS A 47 6.27 2.39 21.69
CA LYS A 47 7.69 2.79 21.69
C LYS A 47 8.29 2.73 23.09
N HIS A 48 7.52 3.09 24.12
CA HIS A 48 7.96 3.06 25.50
C HIS A 48 8.10 1.62 26.02
N ILE A 49 7.11 0.76 25.76
CA ILE A 49 7.10 -0.64 26.22
C ILE A 49 8.19 -1.48 25.53
N ILE A 50 8.32 -1.34 24.20
CA ILE A 50 9.22 -2.17 23.39
C ILE A 50 10.63 -1.56 23.30
N GLY A 51 10.75 -0.26 23.59
CA GLY A 51 11.96 0.51 23.40
C GLY A 51 12.03 1.18 22.03
N TYR A 52 12.62 2.37 22.01
CA TYR A 52 12.69 3.24 20.82
C TYR A 52 13.44 2.59 19.66
N GLU A 53 14.63 2.03 19.90
CA GLU A 53 15.45 1.40 18.85
C GLU A 53 14.76 0.19 18.22
N THR A 54 14.15 -0.66 19.06
CA THR A 54 13.45 -1.86 18.61
C THR A 54 12.24 -1.49 17.76
N SER A 55 11.48 -0.48 18.19
CA SER A 55 10.35 0.06 17.43
C SER A 55 10.78 0.65 16.09
N PHE A 56 11.92 1.35 16.08
CA PHE A 56 12.50 1.91 14.85
C PHE A 56 12.91 0.80 13.87
N LYS A 57 13.61 -0.24 14.35
CA LYS A 57 13.99 -1.41 13.52
C LYS A 57 12.74 -2.09 12.96
N GLY A 58 11.70 -2.29 13.77
CA GLY A 58 10.41 -2.82 13.34
C GLY A 58 9.77 -1.98 12.22
N ALA A 59 9.72 -0.66 12.39
CA ALA A 59 9.23 0.27 11.36
C ALA A 59 9.99 0.12 10.05
N MET A 60 11.32 0.05 10.11
CA MET A 60 12.16 -0.10 8.91
C MET A 60 11.96 -1.45 8.22
N LEU A 61 11.73 -2.52 8.96
CA LEU A 61 11.39 -3.83 8.40
C LEU A 61 10.07 -3.77 7.62
N ILE A 62 9.04 -3.12 8.18
CA ILE A 62 7.77 -2.89 7.50
C ILE A 62 7.97 -2.05 6.24
N PHE A 63 8.74 -0.96 6.33
CA PHE A 63 9.08 -0.15 5.16
C PHE A 63 9.73 -0.98 4.05
N ASN A 64 10.70 -1.82 4.42
CA ASN A 64 11.42 -2.69 3.48
C ASN A 64 10.49 -3.76 2.89
N MET A 65 9.59 -4.33 3.70
CA MET A 65 8.56 -5.26 3.22
C MET A 65 7.72 -4.63 2.09
N PHE A 66 7.32 -3.36 2.24
CA PHE A 66 6.60 -2.64 1.19
C PHE A 66 7.44 -2.33 -0.06
N GLN A 67 8.76 -2.50 -0.04
CA GLN A 67 9.58 -2.35 -1.25
C GLN A 67 9.54 -3.59 -2.14
N TYR A 68 9.07 -4.75 -1.66
CA TYR A 68 8.99 -5.99 -2.44
C TYR A 68 7.71 -6.05 -3.30
N PRO A 69 7.80 -5.99 -4.63
CA PRO A 69 6.62 -5.93 -5.50
C PRO A 69 5.75 -7.19 -5.42
N SER A 70 6.34 -8.37 -5.18
CA SER A 70 5.62 -9.64 -5.03
C SER A 70 4.70 -9.64 -3.81
N LEU A 71 5.17 -9.11 -2.67
CA LEU A 71 4.38 -8.98 -1.45
C LEU A 71 3.23 -7.99 -1.64
N ASN A 72 3.52 -6.84 -2.25
CA ASN A 72 2.50 -5.83 -2.55
C ASN A 72 1.42 -6.37 -3.49
N ARG A 73 1.80 -7.17 -4.50
CA ARG A 73 0.83 -7.82 -5.40
C ARG A 73 -0.08 -8.76 -4.62
N ARG A 74 0.49 -9.61 -3.75
CA ARG A 74 -0.31 -10.53 -2.92
C ARG A 74 -1.25 -9.77 -1.99
N LEU A 75 -0.76 -8.72 -1.32
CA LEU A 75 -1.54 -7.87 -0.45
C LEU A 75 -2.72 -7.23 -1.19
N LEU A 76 -2.47 -6.63 -2.35
CA LEU A 76 -3.52 -6.02 -3.18
C LEU A 76 -4.59 -7.03 -3.61
N LEU A 77 -4.19 -8.24 -3.99
CA LEU A 77 -5.14 -9.29 -4.35
C LEU A 77 -6.03 -9.69 -3.17
N VAL A 78 -5.45 -9.85 -1.97
CA VAL A 78 -6.22 -10.19 -0.76
C VAL A 78 -7.18 -9.06 -0.36
N LEU A 79 -6.72 -7.80 -0.43
CA LEU A 79 -7.56 -6.64 -0.15
C LEU A 79 -8.70 -6.53 -1.17
N PHE A 80 -8.41 -6.75 -2.45
CA PHE A 80 -9.41 -6.72 -3.50
C PHE A 80 -10.43 -7.86 -3.36
N GLU A 81 -9.97 -9.07 -3.04
CA GLU A 81 -10.84 -10.20 -2.74
C GLU A 81 -11.79 -9.90 -1.57
N SER A 82 -11.25 -9.33 -0.49
CA SER A 82 -12.02 -8.94 0.70
C SER A 82 -13.01 -7.83 0.36
N PHE A 83 -12.59 -6.83 -0.42
CA PHE A 83 -13.45 -5.74 -0.89
C PHE A 83 -14.61 -6.25 -1.74
N LEU A 84 -14.35 -7.15 -2.69
CA LEU A 84 -15.41 -7.76 -3.51
C LEU A 84 -16.37 -8.60 -2.67
N LYS A 85 -15.87 -9.36 -1.69
CA LYS A 85 -16.70 -10.11 -0.74
C LYS A 85 -17.62 -9.20 0.08
N THR A 86 -17.13 -8.03 0.50
CA THR A 86 -17.90 -7.04 1.24
C THR A 86 -18.92 -6.31 0.36
N LEU A 87 -18.58 -6.00 -0.89
CA LEU A 87 -19.48 -5.31 -1.83
C LEU A 87 -20.58 -6.20 -2.41
N PHE A 88 -20.28 -7.48 -2.66
CA PHE A 88 -21.21 -8.45 -3.25
C PHE A 88 -21.44 -9.63 -2.31
N PRO A 89 -22.07 -9.42 -1.14
CA PRO A 89 -22.32 -10.49 -0.18
C PRO A 89 -23.22 -11.60 -0.76
N ASN A 90 -24.04 -11.28 -1.77
CA ASN A 90 -25.01 -12.18 -2.41
C ASN A 90 -24.43 -13.11 -3.49
N ASN A 91 -23.18 -12.93 -3.93
CA ASN A 91 -22.58 -13.79 -4.96
C ASN A 91 -22.06 -15.14 -4.39
N LYS A 92 -22.25 -15.37 -3.08
CA LYS A 92 -21.92 -16.64 -2.41
C LYS A 92 -22.87 -17.80 -2.74
N LYS A 93 -23.94 -17.56 -3.52
CA LYS A 93 -24.93 -18.60 -3.87
C LYS A 93 -24.52 -19.54 -5.01
N TYR A 94 -23.38 -19.32 -5.68
CA TYR A 94 -22.91 -20.16 -6.80
C TYR A 94 -21.71 -21.07 -6.45
N GLN A 95 -21.60 -21.55 -5.20
CA GLN A 95 -20.64 -22.61 -4.84
C GLN A 95 -21.27 -23.82 -4.13
N ASN A 96 -22.61 -23.85 -3.97
CA ASN A 96 -23.34 -24.96 -3.34
C ASN A 96 -24.54 -25.42 -4.20
N SER A 97 -24.34 -25.67 -5.49
CA SER A 97 -25.27 -26.46 -6.32
C SER A 97 -24.49 -27.31 -7.30
#